data_AF-V8D502-F1
#
_entry.id   AF-V8D502-F1
#
_cell.length_a   1.000
_cell.length_b   1.000
_cell.length_c   1.000
_cell.angle_alpha   90.00
_cell.angle_beta   90.00
_cell.angle_gamma   90.00
#
_symmetry.space_group_name_H-M   'P 1'
#
loop_
_entity.id
_entity.type
_entity.pdbx_description
1 polymer ?
#
loop_
_entity_poly.entity_id
_entity_poly.type
_entity_poly.pdbx_seq_one_letter_code
_entity_poly.pdbx_strand_id
1 'polypeptide(L)'
;MPRDVNGNPVEVSWWKRWSGRLAGGRKANGELSADDPSLVVTAESFDDAEAASAVLADSGWREHEQSVLRHLLVLPSGAVPRALELAAQDHYGPVPVPPGTGVEAAGGNEVVALARVQLIDALHVSQERSRMAGLAQRHGGSAVGWQVLQPPTNRVAGGG
;
A
#
# COMPACT_ATOMS: atom_id res chain seq x y z
N MET A 1 13.30 -24.69 8.22
CA MET A 1 12.30 -24.57 9.30
C MET A 1 11.74 -25.96 9.59
N PRO A 2 11.66 -26.41 10.86
CA PRO A 2 10.99 -27.67 11.19
C PRO A 2 9.47 -27.51 10.98
N ARG A 3 8.83 -28.54 10.40
CA ARG A 3 7.38 -28.64 10.16
C ARG A 3 6.82 -29.73 11.06
N ASP A 4 5.56 -29.60 11.49
CA ASP A 4 4.91 -30.69 12.24
C ASP A 4 4.52 -31.86 11.32
N VAL A 5 4.09 -32.98 11.91
CA VAL A 5 3.70 -34.21 11.20
C VAL A 5 2.47 -34.05 10.30
N ASN A 6 1.77 -32.92 10.37
CA ASN A 6 0.59 -32.58 9.56
C ASN A 6 0.88 -31.49 8.51
N GLY A 7 2.14 -31.05 8.38
CA GLY A 7 2.58 -30.15 7.31
C GLY A 7 2.26 -28.66 7.55
N ASN A 8 1.78 -28.27 8.73
CA ASN A 8 1.52 -26.86 9.04
C ASN A 8 2.78 -26.19 9.63
N PRO A 9 3.07 -24.92 9.27
CA PRO A 9 4.09 -24.15 9.96
C PRO A 9 3.59 -23.78 11.38
N VAL A 10 4.41 -24.08 12.39
CA VAL A 10 4.12 -23.77 13.80
C VAL A 10 4.17 -22.25 14.01
N GLU A 11 3.03 -21.63 14.30
CA GLU A 11 2.96 -20.25 14.77
C GLU A 11 3.63 -20.14 16.15
N VAL A 12 4.69 -19.33 16.24
CA VAL A 12 5.21 -18.86 17.52
C VAL A 12 4.89 -17.38 17.67
N SER A 13 3.90 -17.15 18.54
CA SER A 13 3.52 -15.88 19.15
C SER A 13 4.74 -15.09 19.65
N TRP A 14 5.24 -14.19 18.82
CA TRP A 14 6.37 -13.27 19.09
C TRP A 14 5.89 -11.84 19.44
N TRP A 15 4.66 -11.47 19.07
CA TRP A 15 4.28 -10.07 18.79
C TRP A 15 3.96 -9.16 19.98
N LYS A 16 4.26 -9.54 21.24
CA LYS A 16 4.01 -8.65 22.39
C LYS A 16 5.25 -8.05 23.06
N ARG A 17 6.48 -8.24 22.57
CA ARG A 17 7.69 -7.81 23.31
C ARG A 17 8.90 -7.31 22.50
N TRP A 18 8.72 -6.54 21.41
CA TRP A 18 9.86 -5.83 20.83
C TRP A 18 9.61 -4.35 20.51
N SER A 19 9.61 -3.56 21.59
CA SER A 19 10.04 -2.17 21.58
C SER A 19 11.55 -2.07 21.36
N GLY A 20 12.00 -1.05 20.63
CA GLY A 20 13.22 -0.30 20.95
C GLY A 20 14.58 -0.94 20.67
N ARG A 21 15.32 -0.29 19.76
CA ARG A 21 16.79 -0.18 19.68
C ARG A 21 17.63 -1.45 19.40
N LEU A 22 18.34 -1.33 18.28
CA LEU A 22 19.62 -1.96 17.88
C LEU A 22 19.56 -3.35 17.21
N ALA A 23 19.53 -3.33 15.88
CA ALA A 23 20.35 -4.24 15.06
C ALA A 23 20.77 -3.50 13.77
N GLY A 24 22.02 -3.02 13.74
CA GLY A 24 22.62 -2.36 12.59
C GLY A 24 23.06 -3.35 11.51
N GLY A 25 22.67 -3.05 10.27
CA GLY A 25 23.14 -3.71 9.06
C GLY A 25 22.73 -2.90 7.82
N ARG A 26 23.52 -1.86 7.51
CA ARG A 26 23.36 -0.86 6.42
C ARG A 26 22.07 -0.03 6.44
N LYS A 27 22.19 1.23 6.89
CA LYS A 27 21.26 2.32 6.57
C LYS A 27 21.26 2.55 5.05
N ALA A 28 20.14 2.25 4.40
CA ALA A 28 19.79 2.83 3.11
C ALA A 28 18.51 3.64 3.31
N ASN A 29 18.66 4.96 3.49
CA ASN A 29 17.59 5.95 3.65
C ASN A 29 16.66 5.78 4.85
N GLY A 30 16.10 6.89 5.35
CA GLY A 30 15.15 6.89 6.46
C GLY A 30 13.96 5.96 6.21
N GLU A 31 13.37 5.49 7.30
CA GLU A 31 12.13 4.69 7.27
C GLU A 31 11.10 5.37 6.36
N LEU A 32 10.68 4.67 5.31
CA LEU A 32 9.75 5.20 4.31
C LEU A 32 8.42 5.50 5.01
N SER A 33 7.89 6.72 4.84
CA SER A 33 6.56 7.08 5.36
C SER A 33 5.54 7.10 4.24
N ALA A 34 4.32 6.63 4.51
CA ALA A 34 3.25 6.56 3.51
C ALA A 34 2.78 7.94 3.01
N ASP A 35 3.01 8.98 3.82
CA ASP A 35 2.66 10.38 3.56
C ASP A 35 3.86 11.25 3.17
N ASP A 36 5.04 10.65 2.94
CA ASP A 36 6.24 11.39 2.52
C ASP A 36 5.97 12.10 1.17
N PRO A 37 5.96 13.45 1.13
CA PRO A 37 5.63 14.20 -0.06
C PRO A 37 6.72 14.13 -1.14
N SER A 38 7.90 13.61 -0.82
CA SER A 38 8.98 13.41 -1.79
C SER A 38 8.80 12.17 -2.66
N LEU A 39 7.85 11.29 -2.32
CA LEU A 39 7.61 10.07 -3.07
C LEU A 39 7.01 10.35 -4.45
N VAL A 40 7.50 9.63 -5.44
CA VAL A 40 7.02 9.72 -6.82
C VAL A 40 6.26 8.45 -7.16
N VAL A 41 5.18 8.61 -7.93
CA VAL A 41 4.46 7.46 -8.50
C VAL A 41 5.39 6.80 -9.52
N THR A 42 5.75 5.55 -9.28
CA THR A 42 6.59 4.76 -10.18
C THR A 42 5.77 3.86 -11.07
N ALA A 43 4.59 3.43 -10.61
CA ALA A 43 3.61 2.65 -11.37
C ALA A 43 2.20 2.99 -10.90
N GLU A 44 1.22 2.99 -11.79
CA GLU A 44 -0.19 3.18 -11.45
C GLU A 44 -1.11 2.52 -12.46
N SER A 45 -2.33 2.19 -12.02
CA SER A 45 -3.40 1.82 -12.94
C SER A 45 -4.77 2.09 -12.33
N PHE A 46 -5.68 2.52 -13.20
CA PHE A 46 -7.09 2.82 -12.92
C PHE A 46 -8.03 1.93 -13.73
N ASP A 47 -7.47 1.02 -14.53
CA ASP A 47 -8.20 -0.02 -15.25
C ASP A 47 -8.21 -1.30 -14.41
N ASP A 48 -9.39 -1.79 -14.06
CA ASP A 48 -9.53 -2.99 -13.24
C ASP A 48 -9.12 -4.26 -13.98
N ALA A 49 -9.18 -4.27 -15.31
CA ALA A 49 -8.80 -5.38 -16.17
C ALA A 49 -7.28 -5.46 -16.40
N GLU A 50 -6.55 -4.38 -16.15
CA GLU A 50 -5.11 -4.34 -16.39
C GLU A 50 -4.34 -5.18 -15.36
N ALA A 51 -3.47 -6.06 -15.85
CA ALA A 51 -2.68 -6.95 -15.02
C ALA A 51 -1.57 -6.19 -14.30
N ALA A 52 -1.46 -6.36 -12.98
CA ALA A 52 -0.42 -5.70 -12.19
C ALA A 52 1.01 -6.03 -12.68
N SER A 53 1.23 -7.24 -13.20
CA SER A 53 2.53 -7.63 -13.77
C SER A 53 2.89 -6.82 -15.02
N ALA A 54 1.92 -6.52 -15.88
CA ALA A 54 2.15 -5.72 -17.09
C ALA A 54 2.48 -4.27 -16.69
N VAL A 55 1.67 -3.69 -15.80
CA VAL A 55 1.89 -2.33 -15.29
C VAL A 55 3.27 -2.21 -14.65
N LEU A 56 3.65 -3.12 -13.76
CA LEU A 56 4.95 -3.05 -13.09
C LEU A 56 6.12 -3.25 -14.06
N ALA A 57 6.02 -4.13 -15.06
CA ALA A 57 7.07 -4.39 -16.03
C ALA A 57 7.39 -3.17 -16.91
N ASP A 58 6.40 -2.36 -17.24
CA ASP A 58 6.53 -1.16 -18.08
C ASP A 58 6.75 0.13 -17.26
N SER A 59 7.07 -0.01 -15.97
CA SER A 59 7.13 1.10 -15.01
C SER A 59 8.53 1.47 -14.54
N GLY A 60 8.64 2.55 -13.77
CA GLY A 60 9.86 2.93 -13.06
C GLY A 60 10.05 2.23 -11.71
N TRP A 61 9.21 1.25 -11.36
CA TRP A 61 9.27 0.57 -10.07
C TRP A 61 10.52 -0.29 -9.90
N ARG A 62 11.09 -0.25 -8.70
CA ARG A 62 12.34 -0.93 -8.33
C ARG A 62 12.04 -2.07 -7.36
N GLU A 63 12.12 -3.31 -7.83
CA GLU A 63 11.65 -4.53 -7.14
C GLU A 63 12.23 -4.74 -5.74
N HIS A 64 13.49 -4.39 -5.53
CA HIS A 64 14.18 -4.66 -4.26
C HIS A 64 14.14 -3.48 -3.27
N GLU A 65 13.35 -2.45 -3.55
CA GLU A 65 13.18 -1.29 -2.69
C GLU A 65 11.77 -1.22 -2.10
N GLN A 66 11.67 -0.78 -0.85
CA GLN A 66 10.37 -0.53 -0.22
C GLN A 66 9.55 0.46 -1.05
N SER A 67 8.26 0.18 -1.12
CA SER A 67 7.30 1.00 -1.83
C SER A 67 6.13 1.35 -0.92
N VAL A 68 5.50 2.49 -1.18
CA VAL A 68 4.18 2.78 -0.65
C VAL A 68 3.17 2.30 -1.69
N LEU A 69 2.35 1.32 -1.34
CA LEU A 69 1.22 0.91 -2.16
C LEU A 69 -0.01 1.70 -1.69
N ARG A 70 -0.49 2.60 -2.54
CA ARG A 70 -1.67 3.44 -2.32
C ARG A 70 -2.83 2.94 -3.16
N HIS A 71 -4.01 2.84 -2.57
CA HIS A 71 -5.26 2.51 -3.25
C HIS A 71 -6.23 3.68 -3.16
N LEU A 72 -6.97 3.91 -4.24
CA LEU A 72 -8.07 4.87 -4.27
C LEU A 72 -9.39 4.13 -4.23
N LEU A 73 -10.22 4.51 -3.28
CA LEU A 73 -11.56 3.97 -3.09
C LEU A 73 -12.58 5.10 -3.26
N VAL A 74 -13.74 4.78 -3.80
CA VAL A 74 -14.95 5.62 -3.72
C VAL A 74 -15.88 4.95 -2.74
N LEU A 75 -16.20 5.63 -1.63
CA LEU A 75 -17.04 5.10 -0.56
C LEU A 75 -18.18 6.08 -0.25
N PRO A 76 -19.37 5.61 0.17
CA PRO A 76 -20.38 6.48 0.78
C PRO A 76 -19.78 7.23 1.98
N SER A 77 -20.01 8.54 2.09
CA SER A 77 -19.44 9.40 3.15
C SER A 77 -19.66 8.83 4.55
N GLY A 78 -20.87 8.32 4.82
CA GLY A 78 -21.21 7.73 6.12
C GLY A 78 -20.50 6.40 6.44
N ALA A 79 -19.93 5.73 5.44
CA ALA A 79 -19.22 4.46 5.60
C ALA A 79 -17.69 4.63 5.74
N VAL A 80 -17.15 5.81 5.42
CA VAL A 80 -15.70 6.09 5.44
C VAL A 80 -15.07 5.76 6.79
N PRO A 81 -15.57 6.24 7.96
CA PRO A 81 -14.91 5.99 9.24
C PRO A 81 -14.72 4.50 9.52
N ARG A 82 -15.75 3.68 9.23
CA ARG A 82 -15.70 2.24 9.47
C ARG A 82 -14.75 1.52 8.54
N ALA A 83 -14.69 1.92 7.27
CA ALA A 83 -13.75 1.36 6.31
C ALA A 83 -12.30 1.65 6.72
N LEU A 84 -12.01 2.87 7.21
CA LEU A 84 -10.69 3.25 7.72
C LEU A 84 -10.28 2.43 8.95
N GLU A 85 -11.19 2.21 9.91
CA GLU A 85 -10.93 1.37 11.08
C GLU A 85 -10.55 -0.07 10.71
N LEU A 86 -11.23 -0.66 9.73
CA LEU A 86 -10.90 -2.00 9.25
C LEU A 86 -9.59 -2.03 8.48
N ALA A 87 -9.35 -1.04 7.61
CA ALA A 87 -8.09 -0.92 6.88
C ALA A 87 -6.88 -0.80 7.83
N ALA A 88 -7.04 -0.07 8.94
CA ALA A 88 -6.00 0.10 9.95
C ALA A 88 -5.59 -1.22 10.63
N GLN A 89 -6.49 -2.21 10.72
CA GLN A 89 -6.16 -3.55 11.25
C GLN A 89 -5.19 -4.29 10.33
N ASP A 90 -5.23 -4.00 9.03
CA ASP A 90 -4.30 -4.49 8.01
C ASP A 90 -3.11 -3.52 7.79
N HIS A 91 -2.89 -2.59 8.72
CA HIS A 91 -1.81 -1.60 8.70
C HIS A 91 -1.88 -0.59 7.54
N TYR A 92 -3.06 -0.36 6.96
CA TYR A 92 -3.27 0.76 6.06
C TYR A 92 -3.55 2.05 6.82
N GLY A 93 -2.92 3.14 6.39
CA GLY A 93 -3.20 4.49 6.87
C GLY A 93 -3.91 5.33 5.82
N PRO A 94 -4.82 6.24 6.21
CA PRO A 94 -5.34 7.25 5.29
C PRO A 94 -4.21 8.20 4.88
N VAL A 95 -4.16 8.55 3.60
CA VAL A 95 -3.25 9.55 3.05
C VAL A 95 -4.05 10.56 2.23
N PRO A 96 -3.49 11.77 1.94
CA PRO A 96 -4.14 12.70 1.04
C PRO A 96 -4.44 12.06 -0.33
N VAL A 97 -5.64 12.32 -0.85
CA VAL A 97 -5.98 11.92 -2.22
C VAL A 97 -5.11 12.73 -3.17
N PRO A 98 -4.32 12.08 -4.05
CA PRO A 98 -3.44 12.78 -4.97
C PRO A 98 -4.27 13.56 -6.00
N PRO A 99 -3.86 14.79 -6.35
CA PRO A 99 -4.52 15.55 -7.40
C PRO A 99 -4.29 14.90 -8.77
N GLY A 100 -5.18 15.15 -9.72
CA GLY A 100 -4.97 14.78 -11.13
C GLY A 100 -5.21 13.31 -11.48
N THR A 101 -5.76 12.50 -10.57
CA THR A 101 -6.13 11.09 -10.85
C THR A 101 -7.36 10.96 -11.76
N GLY A 102 -8.13 12.05 -11.95
CA GLY A 102 -9.41 12.01 -12.66
C GLY A 102 -10.52 11.26 -11.91
N VAL A 103 -10.24 10.77 -10.70
CA VAL A 103 -11.24 10.09 -9.85
C VAL A 103 -12.06 11.14 -9.13
N GLU A 104 -13.36 11.18 -9.43
CA GLU A 104 -14.32 12.06 -8.77
C GLU A 104 -15.37 11.24 -8.03
N ALA A 105 -15.77 11.71 -6.86
CA ALA A 105 -16.90 11.15 -6.13
C ALA A 105 -18.17 11.94 -6.46
N ALA A 106 -19.25 11.22 -6.74
CA ALA A 106 -20.57 11.79 -6.97
C ALA A 106 -21.56 11.36 -5.88
N GLY A 107 -22.53 12.21 -5.57
CA GLY A 107 -23.75 11.83 -4.84
C GLY A 107 -23.52 11.17 -3.48
N GLY A 108 -23.05 11.94 -2.48
CA GLY A 108 -22.87 11.45 -1.10
C GLY A 108 -21.76 10.40 -0.94
N ASN A 109 -20.89 10.27 -1.94
CA ASN A 109 -19.67 9.50 -1.88
C ASN A 109 -18.45 10.43 -1.67
N GLU A 110 -17.36 9.84 -1.22
CA GLU A 110 -16.04 10.45 -1.05
C GLU A 110 -14.96 9.57 -1.66
N VAL A 111 -13.93 10.22 -2.21
CA VAL A 111 -12.69 9.54 -2.61
C VAL A 111 -11.79 9.41 -1.38
N VAL A 112 -11.34 8.20 -1.10
CA VAL A 112 -10.45 7.88 0.02
C VAL A 112 -9.18 7.24 -0.52
N ALA A 113 -8.03 7.73 -0.08
CA ALA A 113 -6.75 7.11 -0.37
C ALA A 113 -6.22 6.38 0.88
N LEU A 114 -5.93 5.09 0.73
CA LEU A 114 -5.35 4.23 1.77
C LEU A 114 -3.99 3.73 1.31
N ALA A 115 -2.98 3.82 2.16
CA ALA A 115 -1.62 3.44 1.80
C ALA A 115 -0.92 2.63 2.89
N ARG A 116 0.01 1.77 2.44
CA ARG A 116 0.90 0.99 3.31
C ARG A 116 2.28 0.85 2.70
N VAL A 117 3.31 1.01 3.53
CA VAL A 117 4.71 0.74 3.19
C VAL A 117 4.96 -0.76 3.19
N GLN A 118 5.52 -1.30 2.11
CA GLN A 118 5.81 -2.72 1.97
C GLN A 118 6.79 -2.99 0.81
N LEU A 119 7.38 -4.18 0.81
CA LEU A 119 7.93 -4.75 -0.44
C LEU A 119 6.76 -5.33 -1.24
N ILE A 120 6.83 -5.20 -2.55
CA ILE A 120 5.79 -5.71 -3.45
C ILE A 120 6.41 -6.58 -4.53
N ASP A 121 5.56 -7.36 -5.17
CA ASP A 121 5.74 -7.89 -6.51
C ASP A 121 4.35 -7.88 -7.19
N ALA A 122 4.26 -8.35 -8.44
CA ALA A 122 2.99 -8.37 -9.16
C ALA A 122 1.89 -9.20 -8.48
N LEU A 123 2.25 -10.30 -7.81
CA LEU A 123 1.31 -11.16 -7.11
C LEU A 123 0.78 -10.44 -5.87
N HIS A 124 1.66 -9.84 -5.08
CA HIS A 124 1.29 -9.06 -3.89
C HIS A 124 0.40 -7.86 -4.27
N VAL A 125 0.74 -7.11 -5.33
CA VAL A 125 -0.13 -6.01 -5.80
C VAL A 125 -1.52 -6.54 -6.17
N SER A 126 -1.61 -7.68 -6.85
CA SER A 126 -2.90 -8.28 -7.23
C SER A 126 -3.73 -8.72 -6.01
N GLN A 127 -3.07 -9.27 -5.00
CA GLN A 127 -3.71 -9.66 -3.73
C GLN A 127 -4.24 -8.44 -2.97
N GLU A 128 -3.43 -7.39 -2.85
CA GLU A 128 -3.83 -6.17 -2.14
C GLU A 128 -4.91 -5.38 -2.89
N ARG A 129 -4.90 -5.37 -4.22
CA ARG A 129 -6.02 -4.88 -5.03
C ARG A 129 -7.31 -5.62 -4.71
N SER A 130 -7.26 -6.95 -4.64
CA SER A 130 -8.42 -7.79 -4.31
C SER A 130 -8.92 -7.53 -2.88
N ARG A 131 -8.00 -7.37 -1.92
CA ARG A 131 -8.32 -7.00 -0.53
C ARG A 131 -9.06 -5.67 -0.47
N MET A 132 -8.56 -4.65 -1.15
CA MET A 132 -9.13 -3.30 -1.14
C MET A 132 -10.46 -3.23 -1.89
N ALA A 133 -10.61 -3.96 -3.00
CA ALA A 133 -11.90 -4.13 -3.67
C ALA A 133 -12.93 -4.75 -2.73
N GLY A 134 -12.57 -5.83 -2.02
CA GLY A 134 -13.45 -6.46 -1.04
C GLY A 134 -13.79 -5.55 0.15
N LEU A 135 -12.82 -4.76 0.64
CA LEU A 135 -13.05 -3.75 1.67
C LEU A 135 -14.10 -2.73 1.20
N ALA A 136 -13.90 -2.13 0.03
CA ALA A 136 -14.80 -1.12 -0.50
C ALA A 136 -16.22 -1.66 -0.73
N GLN A 137 -16.33 -2.83 -1.36
CA GLN A 137 -17.64 -3.46 -1.65
C GLN A 137 -18.46 -3.74 -0.39
N ARG A 138 -17.81 -4.22 0.70
CA ARG A 138 -18.50 -4.43 2.00
C ARG A 138 -19.08 -3.14 2.60
N HIS A 139 -18.57 -1.99 2.18
CA HIS A 139 -19.02 -0.67 2.60
C HIS A 139 -19.84 0.06 1.53
N GLY A 140 -20.31 -0.67 0.50
CA GLY A 140 -21.14 -0.10 -0.57
C GLY A 140 -20.38 0.80 -1.54
N GLY A 141 -19.06 0.68 -1.59
CA GLY A 141 -18.20 1.44 -2.49
C GLY A 141 -17.41 0.57 -3.47
N SER A 142 -16.40 1.17 -4.10
CA SER A 142 -15.54 0.50 -5.09
C SER A 142 -14.07 0.92 -4.93
N ALA A 143 -13.15 0.04 -5.35
CA ALA A 143 -11.75 0.39 -5.55
C ALA A 143 -11.57 0.80 -7.01
N VAL A 144 -11.01 1.98 -7.25
CA VAL A 144 -11.00 2.63 -8.58
C VAL A 144 -9.60 2.86 -9.12
N GLY A 145 -8.57 2.60 -8.32
CA GLY A 145 -7.20 2.70 -8.77
C GLY A 145 -6.18 2.33 -7.71
N TRP A 146 -4.95 2.15 -8.15
CA TRP A 146 -3.80 1.89 -7.28
C TRP A 146 -2.55 2.53 -7.85
N GLN A 147 -1.63 2.85 -6.94
CA GLN A 147 -0.36 3.50 -7.25
C GLN A 147 0.72 2.90 -6.38
N VAL A 148 1.90 2.73 -6.97
CA VAL A 148 3.13 2.38 -6.29
C VAL A 148 3.99 3.62 -6.25
N LEU A 149 4.44 3.98 -5.05
CA LEU A 149 5.32 5.12 -4.86
C LEU A 149 6.65 4.69 -4.26
N GLN A 150 7.72 5.29 -4.77
CA GLN A 150 9.08 5.10 -4.24
C GLN A 150 9.79 6.46 -4.18
N PRO A 151 10.88 6.58 -3.42
CA PRO A 151 11.75 7.74 -3.48
C PRO A 151 12.24 8.01 -4.92
N PRO A 152 12.47 9.28 -5.29
CA PRO A 152 13.02 9.60 -6.60
C PRO A 152 14.43 9.00 -6.73
N THR A 153 14.75 8.53 -7.94
CA THR A 153 16.02 7.85 -8.23
C THR A 153 17.24 8.73 -7.96
N ASN A 154 17.10 10.06 -8.09
CA ASN A 154 18.14 11.03 -7.76
C ASN A 154 17.89 11.67 -6.38
N ARG A 155 17.95 10.86 -5.31
CA ARG A 155 18.14 11.40 -3.98
C ARG A 155 19.63 11.74 -3.87
N VAL A 156 20.00 12.98 -4.21
CA VAL A 156 21.31 13.53 -3.82
C VAL A 156 21.41 13.31 -2.31
N ALA A 157 22.31 12.44 -1.88
CA ALA A 157 22.59 12.27 -0.46
C ALA A 157 23.00 13.65 0.06
N GLY A 158 22.12 14.29 0.81
CA GLY A 158 22.40 15.58 1.42
C GLY A 158 23.65 15.46 2.27
N GLY A 159 24.73 16.09 1.81
CA GLY A 159 25.92 16.34 2.60
C GLY A 159 25.63 17.34 3.72
N GLY A 160 26.32 17.14 4.84
CA GLY A 160 26.24 17.95 6.05
C GLY A 160 26.65 17.13 7.25
#